data_AF-A0A4S4NBR8-F1
#
_entry.id   AF-A0A4S4NBR8-F1
#
_cell.length_a   1.000
_cell.length_b   1.000
_cell.length_c   1.000
_cell.angle_alpha   90.00
_cell.angle_beta   90.00
_cell.angle_gamma   90.00
#
_symmetry.space_group_name_H-M   'P 1'
#
loop_
_entity.id
_entity.type
_entity.pdbx_description
1 polymer ?
#
loop_
_entity_poly.entity_id
_entity_poly.type
_entity_poly.pdbx_seq_one_letter_code
_entity_poly.pdbx_strand_id
1 'polypeptide(L)'
;MTEIWVLLALAALIGLIAGWIIWGRRSEVNIDNGEADRLRADLDACRAKHADKDGEIADLRAKLAAASAPAASAAVTEVAEPVVADTGTRPEALEGDYDGDGVVEGLAEGVKPETLDAPRGGTADDLKRIKGIGPKMEALCNKLGFWHFDQIAKWTDAEVAWVDANLEGFNGRVTRDNWVEQAALLAAGGETEFSQKVDKGNVY
;
A
#
# COMPACT_ATOMS: atom_id res chain seq x y z
N MET A 1 -67.61 33.16 34.65
CA MET A 1 -66.39 34.00 34.76
C MET A 1 -65.18 33.17 35.19
N THR A 2 -65.33 32.24 36.14
CA THR A 2 -64.29 31.31 36.61
C THR A 2 -63.77 30.33 35.54
N GLU A 3 -64.65 29.78 34.69
CA GLU A 3 -64.25 28.81 33.64
C GLU A 3 -63.30 29.41 32.58
N ILE A 4 -63.47 30.69 32.22
CA ILE A 4 -62.59 31.37 31.27
C ILE A 4 -61.17 31.48 31.83
N TRP A 5 -61.03 31.77 33.13
CA TRP A 5 -59.73 31.80 33.80
C TRP A 5 -59.09 30.42 33.89
N VAL A 6 -59.89 29.35 34.06
CA VAL A 6 -59.39 27.96 34.05
C VAL A 6 -58.86 27.57 32.67
N LEU A 7 -59.58 27.90 31.59
CA LEU A 7 -59.14 27.59 30.23
C LEU A 7 -57.88 28.37 29.83
N LEU A 8 -57.75 29.63 30.25
CA LEU A 8 -56.55 30.42 30.00
C LEU A 8 -55.32 29.88 30.74
N ALA A 9 -55.49 29.43 32.00
CA ALA A 9 -54.40 28.81 32.75
C ALA A 9 -53.95 27.48 32.13
N LEU A 10 -54.90 26.67 31.64
CA LEU A 10 -54.63 25.38 31.01
C LEU A 10 -53.87 25.57 29.68
N ALA A 11 -54.27 26.55 28.86
CA ALA A 11 -53.57 26.90 27.63
C ALA A 11 -52.12 27.37 27.87
N ALA A 12 -51.89 28.18 28.91
CA ALA A 12 -50.54 28.63 29.27
C ALA A 12 -49.64 27.46 29.72
N LEU A 13 -50.19 26.51 30.48
CA LEU A 13 -49.47 25.34 30.98
C LEU A 13 -49.11 24.38 29.83
N ILE A 14 -50.03 24.15 28.88
CA ILE A 14 -49.73 23.40 27.65
C ILE A 14 -48.65 24.09 26.82
N GLY A 15 -48.71 25.42 26.68
CA GLY A 15 -47.69 26.19 25.95
C GLY A 15 -46.30 26.07 26.58
N LEU A 16 -46.20 26.10 27.92
CA LEU A 16 -44.95 25.90 28.64
C LEU A 16 -44.41 24.47 28.49
N ILE A 17 -45.27 23.45 28.59
CA ILE A 17 -44.87 22.05 28.40
C ILE A 17 -44.43 21.80 26.96
N ALA A 18 -45.17 22.31 25.98
CA ALA A 18 -44.81 22.19 24.57
C ALA A 18 -43.50 22.92 24.26
N GLY A 19 -43.30 24.13 24.78
CA GLY A 19 -42.05 24.87 24.66
C GLY A 19 -40.87 24.14 25.31
N TRP A 20 -41.08 23.57 26.49
CA TRP A 20 -40.07 22.78 27.21
C TRP A 20 -39.73 21.48 26.48
N ILE A 21 -40.70 20.81 25.84
CA ILE A 21 -40.46 19.59 25.04
C ILE A 21 -39.76 19.92 23.72
N ILE A 22 -40.14 21.01 23.05
CA ILE A 22 -39.55 21.41 21.76
C ILE A 22 -38.13 21.91 21.95
N TRP A 23 -37.84 22.63 23.03
CA TRP A 23 -36.54 23.27 23.24
C TRP A 23 -35.64 22.52 24.23
N GLY A 24 -36.21 21.92 25.28
CA GLY A 24 -35.49 21.15 26.31
C GLY A 24 -35.07 19.75 25.88
N ARG A 25 -35.56 19.26 24.73
CA ARG A 25 -35.17 17.96 24.16
C ARG A 25 -34.05 18.04 23.13
N ARG A 26 -33.36 19.19 23.04
CA ARG A 26 -32.10 19.31 22.29
C ARG A 26 -31.00 18.67 23.12
N SER A 27 -30.93 17.34 23.05
CA SER A 27 -29.80 16.56 23.56
C SER A 27 -28.51 17.13 22.96
N GLU A 28 -27.58 17.55 23.81
CA GLU A 28 -26.20 17.80 23.40
C GLU A 28 -25.69 16.50 22.77
N VAL A 29 -25.55 16.49 21.45
CA VAL A 29 -24.93 15.39 20.73
C VAL A 29 -23.45 15.49 21.08
N ASN A 30 -23.03 14.75 22.10
CA ASN A 30 -21.62 14.57 22.40
C ASN A 30 -21.05 13.67 21.31
N ILE A 31 -20.44 14.27 20.28
CA ILE A 31 -19.74 13.54 19.24
C ILE A 31 -18.45 13.01 19.86
N ASP A 32 -18.38 11.69 20.04
CA ASP A 32 -17.17 11.01 20.50
C ASP A 32 -16.08 11.11 19.42
N ASN A 33 -15.19 12.09 19.59
CA ASN A 33 -14.02 12.28 18.72
C ASN A 33 -12.84 11.37 19.10
N GLY A 34 -13.02 10.48 20.09
CA GLY A 34 -11.92 9.65 20.59
C GLY A 34 -11.32 8.74 19.53
N GLU A 35 -12.12 8.23 18.60
CA GLU A 35 -11.63 7.44 17.47
C GLU A 35 -10.82 8.30 16.48
N ALA A 36 -11.30 9.50 16.16
CA ALA A 36 -10.60 10.44 15.28
C ALA A 36 -9.25 10.88 15.86
N ASP A 37 -9.17 11.08 17.17
CA ASP A 37 -7.92 11.46 17.84
C ASP A 37 -6.94 10.29 17.93
N ARG A 38 -7.41 9.06 18.14
CA ARG A 38 -6.57 7.85 18.07
C ARG A 38 -6.00 7.65 16.67
N LEU A 39 -6.84 7.77 15.62
CA LEU A 39 -6.40 7.62 14.24
C LEU A 39 -5.35 8.66 13.85
N ARG A 40 -5.48 9.91 14.32
CA ARG A 40 -4.45 10.94 14.13
C ARG A 40 -3.13 10.55 14.80
N ALA A 41 -3.20 10.07 16.04
CA ALA A 41 -2.01 9.65 16.79
C ALA A 41 -1.30 8.47 16.10
N ASP A 42 -2.05 7.48 15.59
CA ASP A 42 -1.49 6.35 14.86
C ASP A 42 -0.84 6.77 13.54
N LEU A 43 -1.44 7.73 12.81
CA LEU A 43 -0.89 8.26 11.56
C LEU A 43 0.43 9.02 11.81
N ASP A 44 0.48 9.83 12.87
CA ASP A 44 1.69 10.54 13.28
C ASP A 44 2.80 9.56 13.71
N ALA A 45 2.46 8.50 14.45
CA ALA A 45 3.40 7.45 14.83
C ALA A 45 3.95 6.69 13.62
N CYS A 46 3.10 6.38 12.64
CA CYS A 46 3.53 5.77 11.37
C CYS A 46 4.47 6.70 10.59
N ARG A 47 4.14 7.98 10.47
CA ARG A 47 5.00 8.96 9.80
C ARG A 47 6.36 9.11 10.49
N ALA A 48 6.38 9.14 11.82
CA ALA A 48 7.64 9.21 12.58
C ALA A 48 8.53 7.98 12.33
N LYS A 49 7.94 6.78 12.31
CA LYS A 49 8.68 5.54 11.98
C LYS A 49 9.23 5.53 10.55
N HIS A 50 8.50 6.10 9.59
CA HIS A 50 9.01 6.24 8.21
C HIS A 50 10.17 7.24 8.15
N ALA A 51 10.05 8.39 8.81
CA ALA A 51 11.12 9.39 8.84
C ALA A 51 12.41 8.86 9.49
N ASP A 52 12.29 8.03 10.53
CA ASP A 52 13.42 7.36 11.18
C ASP A 52 14.14 6.39 10.23
N LYS A 53 13.38 5.54 9.54
CA LYS A 53 13.90 4.62 8.51
C LYS A 53 14.54 5.35 7.34
N ASP A 54 13.93 6.46 6.88
CA ASP A 54 14.49 7.28 5.80
C ASP A 54 15.84 7.88 6.21
N GLY A 55 15.99 8.29 7.47
CA GLY A 55 17.25 8.72 8.06
C GLY A 55 18.29 7.60 8.09
N GLU A 56 17.91 6.40 8.54
CA GLU A 56 18.79 5.23 8.56
C GLU A 56 19.26 4.84 7.15
N ILE A 57 18.37 4.87 6.15
CA ILE A 57 18.71 4.63 4.74
C ILE A 57 19.69 5.67 4.23
N ALA A 58 19.49 6.95 4.55
CA ALA A 58 20.40 8.03 4.16
C ALA A 58 21.81 7.83 4.77
N ASP A 59 21.87 7.46 6.05
CA ASP A 59 23.13 7.19 6.75
C ASP A 59 23.85 5.96 6.18
N LEU A 60 23.13 4.89 5.89
CA LEU A 60 23.69 3.69 5.27
C LEU A 60 24.22 3.97 3.86
N ARG A 61 23.47 4.75 3.05
CA ARG A 61 23.93 5.20 1.73
C ARG A 61 25.17 6.07 1.82
N ALA A 62 25.24 6.99 2.80
CA ALA A 62 26.42 7.82 3.03
C ALA A 62 27.64 6.99 3.46
N LYS A 63 27.47 6.00 4.33
CA LYS A 63 28.53 5.06 4.74
C LYS A 63 29.01 4.20 3.57
N LEU A 64 28.10 3.73 2.71
CA LEU A 64 28.44 2.98 1.50
C LEU A 64 29.24 3.84 0.52
N ALA A 65 28.81 5.08 0.28
CA ALA A 65 29.53 6.03 -0.58
C ALA A 65 30.92 6.41 -0.03
N ALA A 66 31.05 6.56 1.29
CA ALA A 66 32.34 6.83 1.95
C ALA A 66 33.28 5.61 1.90
N ALA A 67 32.74 4.39 1.89
CA ALA A 67 33.52 3.17 1.72
C ALA A 67 33.96 2.93 0.26
N SER A 68 33.33 3.58 -0.73
CA SER A 68 33.58 3.35 -2.16
C SER A 68 34.55 4.33 -2.84
N ALA A 69 35.19 5.27 -2.13
CA ALA A 69 36.25 6.10 -2.74
C ALA A 69 37.39 6.44 -1.75
N PRO A 70 38.69 6.24 -2.08
CA PRO A 70 39.26 6.08 -3.42
C PRO A 70 40.14 4.83 -3.64
N ALA A 71 39.99 4.20 -4.82
CA ALA A 71 41.10 3.57 -5.55
C ALA A 71 40.78 3.55 -7.07
N ALA A 72 41.75 3.99 -7.86
CA ALA A 72 41.88 3.86 -9.32
C ALA A 72 41.07 4.81 -10.22
N SER A 73 41.65 5.99 -10.41
CA SER A 73 41.77 6.63 -11.73
C SER A 73 42.87 5.92 -12.53
N ALA A 74 42.56 5.39 -13.73
CA ALA A 74 43.43 5.41 -14.91
C ALA A 74 42.76 4.71 -16.13
N ALA A 75 42.56 5.51 -17.19
CA ALA A 75 42.38 5.14 -18.60
C ALA A 75 41.11 4.37 -19.01
N VAL A 76 40.14 5.05 -19.66
CA VAL A 76 40.04 5.16 -21.13
C VAL A 76 39.29 6.44 -21.50
N THR A 77 39.93 7.32 -22.26
CA THR A 77 39.34 8.42 -23.01
C THR A 77 39.07 7.93 -24.42
N GLU A 78 37.86 8.15 -24.98
CA GLU A 78 37.59 8.67 -26.34
C GLU A 78 36.09 8.47 -26.69
N VAL A 79 35.21 9.44 -26.37
CA VAL A 79 34.58 10.45 -27.28
C VAL A 79 33.42 9.91 -28.12
N ALA A 80 32.19 10.36 -27.83
CA ALA A 80 31.34 11.14 -28.74
C ALA A 80 29.89 11.28 -28.21
N GLU A 81 29.62 12.42 -27.57
CA GLU A 81 28.33 13.12 -27.66
C GLU A 81 28.50 14.27 -28.70
N PRO A 82 27.46 14.97 -29.21
CA PRO A 82 26.11 15.12 -28.63
C PRO A 82 24.95 15.15 -29.63
N VAL A 83 23.71 14.83 -29.21
CA VAL A 83 22.56 15.63 -29.66
C VAL A 83 21.49 15.67 -28.58
N VAL A 84 21.34 16.85 -27.99
CA VAL A 84 20.16 17.25 -27.21
C VAL A 84 18.96 17.45 -28.16
N ALA A 85 17.85 16.79 -27.86
CA ALA A 85 16.53 17.21 -28.32
C ALA A 85 15.49 16.86 -27.25
N ASP A 86 15.22 17.87 -26.42
CA ASP A 86 13.97 18.04 -25.68
C ASP A 86 12.77 17.89 -26.64
N THR A 87 11.99 16.83 -26.45
CA THR A 87 10.54 16.91 -26.57
C THR A 87 9.92 16.01 -25.51
N GLY A 88 9.18 16.62 -24.60
CA GLY A 88 8.39 15.90 -23.61
C GLY A 88 7.47 14.88 -24.28
N THR A 89 7.75 13.61 -24.04
CA THR A 89 6.80 12.51 -24.02
C THR A 89 7.42 11.47 -23.09
N ARG A 90 6.76 11.20 -21.96
CA ARG A 90 7.09 10.08 -21.08
C ARG A 90 7.27 8.85 -21.97
N PRO A 91 8.44 8.17 -22.00
CA PRO A 91 8.51 6.93 -22.71
C PRO A 91 7.54 5.99 -22.00
N GLU A 92 6.50 5.57 -22.72
CA GLU A 92 5.85 4.31 -22.45
C GLU A 92 6.98 3.31 -22.24
N ALA A 93 7.04 2.72 -21.04
CA ALA A 93 7.91 1.61 -20.76
C ALA A 93 7.81 0.66 -21.96
N LEU A 94 8.94 0.41 -22.61
CA LEU A 94 9.03 -0.57 -23.68
C LEU A 94 8.43 -1.86 -23.10
N GLU A 95 7.35 -2.36 -23.69
CA GLU A 95 6.67 -3.54 -23.17
C GLU A 95 7.69 -4.70 -23.10
N GLY A 96 8.12 -5.04 -21.88
CA GLY A 96 9.07 -6.12 -21.62
C GLY A 96 10.46 -5.70 -21.13
N ASP A 97 10.73 -4.42 -20.87
CA ASP A 97 11.88 -3.95 -20.08
C ASP A 97 11.36 -3.60 -18.67
N TYR A 98 11.53 -4.51 -17.72
CA TYR A 98 10.98 -4.37 -16.36
C TYR A 98 12.05 -3.95 -15.36
N ASP A 99 13.34 -4.10 -15.67
CA ASP A 99 14.47 -3.69 -14.85
C ASP A 99 15.05 -2.30 -15.21
N GLY A 100 14.64 -1.74 -16.35
CA GLY A 100 14.99 -0.40 -16.81
C GLY A 100 16.38 -0.31 -17.45
N ASP A 101 16.96 -1.43 -17.90
CA ASP A 101 18.29 -1.47 -18.52
C ASP A 101 18.29 -1.10 -20.02
N GLY A 102 17.11 -0.90 -20.62
CA GLY A 102 16.94 -0.56 -22.03
C GLY A 102 17.00 -1.76 -22.97
N VAL A 103 16.98 -2.99 -22.43
CA VAL A 103 16.92 -4.25 -23.15
C VAL A 103 15.59 -4.93 -22.83
N VAL A 104 14.87 -5.36 -23.87
CA VAL A 104 13.66 -6.16 -23.70
C VAL A 104 14.09 -7.62 -23.60
N GLU A 105 14.44 -8.08 -22.41
CA GLU A 105 14.73 -9.51 -22.17
C GLU A 105 13.43 -10.21 -21.73
N GLY A 106 13.11 -11.33 -22.39
CA GLY A 106 11.99 -12.17 -21.99
C GLY A 106 12.32 -13.00 -20.74
N LEU A 107 12.40 -14.32 -20.89
CA LEU A 107 12.67 -15.28 -19.80
C LEU A 107 14.03 -15.11 -19.08
N ALA A 108 14.84 -14.12 -19.46
CA ALA A 108 16.17 -13.83 -18.90
C ALA A 108 16.23 -12.51 -18.10
N GLU A 109 15.09 -11.84 -17.93
CA GLU A 109 14.99 -10.61 -17.14
C GLU A 109 15.21 -10.89 -15.64
N GLY A 110 16.13 -10.16 -15.01
CA GLY A 110 16.31 -10.15 -13.56
C GLY A 110 16.88 -11.43 -12.93
N VAL A 111 16.68 -11.56 -11.61
CA VAL A 111 17.21 -12.66 -10.80
C VAL A 111 16.06 -13.49 -10.24
N LYS A 112 16.11 -14.82 -10.41
CA LYS A 112 15.08 -15.70 -9.84
C LYS A 112 15.06 -15.61 -8.30
N PRO A 113 13.92 -15.27 -7.67
CA PRO A 113 13.82 -15.22 -6.22
C PRO A 113 13.84 -16.61 -5.57
N GLU A 114 14.04 -16.64 -4.26
CA GLU A 114 13.98 -17.89 -3.48
C GLU A 114 12.57 -18.52 -3.55
N THR A 115 12.50 -19.76 -4.07
CA THR A 115 11.27 -20.53 -4.23
C THR A 115 11.19 -21.69 -3.25
N LEU A 116 9.97 -22.10 -2.89
CA LEU A 116 9.70 -23.26 -2.05
C LEU A 116 8.95 -24.34 -2.85
N ASP A 117 9.32 -25.61 -2.66
CA ASP A 117 8.62 -26.74 -3.29
C ASP A 117 7.19 -26.95 -2.74
N ALA A 118 6.95 -26.51 -1.50
CA ALA A 118 5.68 -26.63 -0.81
C ALA A 118 5.53 -25.50 0.23
N PRO A 119 4.31 -25.16 0.64
CA PRO A 119 4.10 -24.19 1.70
C PRO A 119 4.73 -24.66 3.02
N ARG A 120 5.44 -23.76 3.71
CA ARG A 120 5.98 -24.02 5.04
C ARG A 120 4.85 -24.40 6.00
N GLY A 121 5.01 -25.52 6.70
CA GLY A 121 3.98 -26.04 7.61
C GLY A 121 2.71 -26.54 6.92
N GLY A 122 2.72 -26.76 5.60
CA GLY A 122 1.57 -27.27 4.85
C GLY A 122 0.43 -26.26 4.66
N THR A 123 0.59 -25.02 5.12
CA THR A 123 -0.41 -23.95 5.01
C THR A 123 0.19 -22.79 4.23
N ALA A 124 -0.49 -22.36 3.16
CA ALA A 124 -0.12 -21.19 2.39
C ALA A 124 -0.89 -19.96 2.88
N ASP A 125 -0.30 -18.79 2.67
CA ASP A 125 -1.00 -17.52 2.85
C ASP A 125 -2.02 -17.31 1.72
N ASP A 126 -3.09 -16.56 1.99
CA ASP A 126 -4.04 -16.16 0.96
C ASP A 126 -3.48 -14.97 0.16
N LEU A 127 -2.77 -15.26 -0.93
CA LEU A 127 -2.12 -14.23 -1.74
C LEU A 127 -3.14 -13.30 -2.41
N LYS A 128 -4.41 -13.69 -2.55
CA LYS A 128 -5.46 -12.82 -3.11
C LYS A 128 -5.77 -11.63 -2.21
N ARG A 129 -5.25 -11.59 -0.98
CA ARG A 129 -5.29 -10.39 -0.11
C ARG A 129 -4.42 -9.25 -0.64
N ILE A 130 -3.50 -9.52 -1.57
CA ILE A 130 -2.75 -8.51 -2.32
C ILE A 130 -3.56 -8.08 -3.54
N LYS A 131 -3.77 -6.77 -3.69
CA LYS A 131 -4.46 -6.21 -4.86
C LYS A 131 -3.69 -6.56 -6.13
N GLY A 132 -4.40 -7.13 -7.11
CA GLY A 132 -3.83 -7.55 -8.39
C GLY A 132 -3.59 -9.06 -8.49
N ILE A 133 -3.56 -9.76 -7.35
CA ILE A 133 -3.51 -11.23 -7.31
C ILE A 133 -4.94 -11.77 -7.27
N GLY A 134 -5.41 -12.35 -8.38
CA GLY A 134 -6.66 -13.11 -8.42
C GLY A 134 -6.43 -14.62 -8.24
N PRO A 135 -7.49 -15.45 -8.16
CA PRO A 135 -7.37 -16.89 -7.95
C PRO A 135 -6.45 -17.61 -8.97
N LYS A 136 -6.48 -17.18 -10.24
CA LYS A 136 -5.59 -17.71 -11.27
C LYS A 136 -4.12 -17.30 -11.05
N MET A 137 -3.91 -16.08 -10.56
CA MET A 137 -2.56 -15.55 -10.31
C MET A 137 -1.92 -16.22 -9.10
N GLU A 138 -2.70 -16.41 -8.03
CA GLU A 138 -2.27 -17.15 -6.85
C GLU A 138 -1.86 -18.58 -7.23
N ALA A 139 -2.64 -19.26 -8.07
CA ALA A 139 -2.28 -20.59 -8.56
C ALA A 139 -0.94 -20.60 -9.34
N LEU A 140 -0.66 -19.55 -10.12
CA LEU A 140 0.62 -19.40 -10.83
C LEU A 140 1.77 -19.12 -9.86
N CYS A 141 1.59 -18.22 -8.89
CA CYS A 141 2.57 -17.92 -7.85
C CYS A 141 2.94 -19.18 -7.06
N ASN A 142 1.93 -19.94 -6.64
CA ASN A 142 2.10 -21.21 -5.93
C ASN A 142 2.85 -22.25 -6.78
N LYS A 143 2.54 -22.33 -8.09
CA LYS A 143 3.27 -23.21 -9.02
C LYS A 143 4.75 -22.81 -9.18
N LEU A 144 5.05 -21.51 -9.12
CA LEU A 144 6.41 -20.97 -9.14
C LEU A 144 7.14 -21.13 -7.79
N GLY A 145 6.43 -21.53 -6.72
CA GLY A 145 7.01 -21.77 -5.40
C GLY A 145 6.89 -20.59 -4.43
N PHE A 146 6.01 -19.64 -4.71
CA PHE A 146 5.69 -18.52 -3.81
C PHE A 146 4.36 -18.80 -3.13
N TRP A 147 4.40 -18.99 -1.82
CA TRP A 147 3.24 -19.40 -1.02
C TRP A 147 2.95 -18.46 0.16
N HIS A 148 3.86 -17.54 0.46
CA HIS A 148 3.80 -16.71 1.67
C HIS A 148 4.05 -15.24 1.35
N PHE A 149 3.43 -14.34 2.13
CA PHE A 149 3.62 -12.90 1.99
C PHE A 149 5.07 -12.46 2.25
N ASP A 150 5.77 -13.10 3.18
CA ASP A 150 7.16 -12.74 3.50
C ASP A 150 8.13 -13.04 2.35
N GLN A 151 7.81 -13.99 1.46
CA GLN A 151 8.62 -14.24 0.26
C GLN A 151 8.51 -13.04 -0.68
N ILE A 152 7.27 -12.63 -0.98
CA ILE A 152 6.98 -11.49 -1.87
C ILE A 152 7.51 -10.18 -1.29
N ALA A 153 7.40 -10.00 0.04
CA ALA A 153 7.87 -8.81 0.74
C ALA A 153 9.40 -8.62 0.72
N LYS A 154 10.16 -9.69 0.42
CA LYS A 154 11.62 -9.66 0.38
C LYS A 154 12.18 -9.50 -1.02
N TRP A 155 11.33 -9.49 -2.05
CA TRP A 155 11.80 -9.34 -3.42
C TRP A 155 12.52 -8.01 -3.62
N THR A 156 13.69 -8.10 -4.23
CA THR A 156 14.43 -6.98 -4.79
C THR A 156 13.86 -6.58 -6.15
N ASP A 157 14.25 -5.41 -6.66
CA ASP A 157 13.77 -4.94 -7.97
C ASP A 157 14.12 -5.92 -9.11
N ALA A 158 15.31 -6.53 -9.06
CA ALA A 158 15.71 -7.57 -10.02
C ALA A 158 14.86 -8.85 -9.90
N GLU A 159 14.43 -9.20 -8.70
CA GLU A 159 13.53 -10.33 -8.45
C GLU A 159 12.10 -10.03 -8.91
N VAL A 160 11.64 -8.80 -8.71
CA VAL A 160 10.36 -8.32 -9.23
C VAL A 160 10.34 -8.39 -10.75
N ALA A 161 11.39 -7.91 -11.43
CA ALA A 161 11.50 -7.98 -12.88
C ALA A 161 11.46 -9.43 -13.39
N TRP A 162 12.18 -10.35 -12.72
CA TRP A 162 12.10 -11.78 -13.04
C TRP A 162 10.69 -12.34 -12.88
N VAL A 163 10.00 -12.02 -11.78
CA VAL A 163 8.64 -12.51 -11.56
C VAL A 163 7.68 -11.92 -12.59
N ASP A 164 7.77 -10.62 -12.90
CA ASP A 164 6.96 -9.96 -13.92
C ASP A 164 7.15 -10.61 -15.31
N ALA A 165 8.37 -11.05 -15.66
CA ALA A 165 8.63 -11.77 -16.90
C ALA A 165 8.16 -13.24 -16.89
N ASN A 166 8.13 -13.88 -15.72
CA ASN A 166 7.78 -15.30 -15.56
C ASN A 166 6.28 -15.55 -15.25
N LEU A 167 5.50 -14.50 -14.99
CA LEU A 167 4.05 -14.57 -14.83
C LEU A 167 3.34 -14.62 -16.19
N GLU A 168 3.25 -15.82 -16.77
CA GLU A 168 2.64 -16.06 -18.10
C GLU A 168 1.30 -15.34 -18.31
N GLY A 169 1.30 -14.31 -19.17
CA GLY A 169 0.11 -13.56 -19.57
C GLY A 169 -0.34 -12.47 -18.60
N PHE A 170 0.48 -12.17 -17.58
CA PHE A 170 0.18 -11.20 -16.53
C PHE A 170 1.37 -10.30 -16.17
N ASN A 171 2.21 -10.04 -17.16
CA ASN A 171 3.47 -9.32 -16.98
C ASN A 171 3.28 -7.87 -16.48
N GLY A 172 4.25 -7.38 -15.71
CA GLY A 172 4.30 -6.01 -15.18
C GLY A 172 3.31 -5.69 -14.06
N ARG A 173 2.63 -6.70 -13.50
CA ARG A 173 1.62 -6.50 -12.44
C ARG A 173 2.23 -6.40 -11.06
N VAL A 174 3.34 -7.07 -10.81
CA VAL A 174 4.03 -7.03 -9.52
C VAL A 174 4.42 -5.59 -9.20
N THR A 175 5.02 -4.91 -10.19
CA THR A 175 5.40 -3.50 -10.11
C THR A 175 4.18 -2.57 -10.12
N ARG A 176 3.29 -2.68 -11.11
CA ARG A 176 2.15 -1.74 -11.27
C ARG A 176 1.21 -1.73 -10.06
N ASP A 177 0.96 -2.90 -9.49
CA ASP A 177 0.02 -3.05 -8.38
C ASP A 177 0.76 -3.04 -7.02
N ASN A 178 2.05 -2.72 -6.95
CA ASN A 178 2.86 -2.60 -5.73
C ASN A 178 2.75 -3.83 -4.80
N TRP A 179 3.01 -5.03 -5.33
CA TRP A 179 2.81 -6.27 -4.56
C TRP A 179 3.74 -6.36 -3.35
N VAL A 180 5.01 -5.98 -3.51
CA VAL A 180 6.03 -6.06 -2.45
C VAL A 180 5.63 -5.26 -1.21
N GLU A 181 5.16 -4.02 -1.40
CA GLU A 181 4.72 -3.16 -0.30
C GLU A 181 3.50 -3.72 0.44
N GLN A 182 2.51 -4.21 -0.30
CA GLN A 182 1.31 -4.81 0.29
C GLN A 182 1.65 -6.12 1.02
N ALA A 183 2.49 -6.95 0.43
CA ALA A 183 2.95 -8.19 1.04
C ALA A 183 3.72 -7.93 2.33
N ALA A 184 4.55 -6.87 2.39
CA ALA A 184 5.27 -6.50 3.60
C ALA A 184 4.32 -6.13 4.75
N LEU A 185 3.25 -5.40 4.46
CA LEU A 185 2.22 -5.06 5.45
C LEU A 185 1.49 -6.32 5.95
N LEU A 186 1.09 -7.20 5.04
CA LEU A 186 0.37 -8.44 5.38
C LEU A 186 1.27 -9.43 6.15
N ALA A 187 2.54 -9.55 5.76
CA ALA A 187 3.53 -10.39 6.45
C ALA A 187 3.80 -9.90 7.89
N ALA A 188 3.70 -8.58 8.13
CA ALA A 188 3.79 -8.00 9.46
C ALA A 188 2.50 -8.17 10.30
N GLY A 189 1.47 -8.83 9.76
CA GLY A 189 0.16 -8.99 10.39
C GLY A 189 -0.74 -7.75 10.29
N GLY A 190 -0.37 -6.78 9.45
CA GLY A 190 -1.21 -5.64 9.12
C GLY A 190 -2.30 -5.98 8.12
N GLU A 191 -3.12 -4.98 7.80
CA GLU A 191 -4.19 -5.09 6.82
C GLU A 191 -4.15 -3.90 5.86
N THR A 192 -4.50 -4.14 4.60
CA THR A 192 -4.82 -3.11 3.62
C THR A 192 -6.33 -2.97 3.45
N GLU A 193 -6.81 -1.80 3.01
CA GLU A 193 -8.24 -1.62 2.70
C GLU A 193 -8.77 -2.68 1.72
N PHE A 194 -7.91 -3.16 0.82
CA PHE A 194 -8.25 -4.21 -0.13
C PHE A 194 -8.37 -5.56 0.58
N SER A 195 -7.39 -5.94 1.39
CA SER A 195 -7.42 -7.20 2.15
C SER A 195 -8.67 -7.31 3.03
N GLN A 196 -9.08 -6.22 3.69
CA GLN A 196 -10.32 -6.19 4.48
C GLN A 196 -11.58 -6.43 3.64
N LYS A 197 -11.58 -5.99 2.37
CA LYS A 197 -12.70 -6.24 1.46
C LYS A 197 -12.72 -7.70 0.99
N VAL A 198 -11.54 -8.29 0.77
CA VAL A 198 -11.39 -9.72 0.45
C VAL A 198 -11.88 -10.58 1.61
N ASP A 199 -11.48 -10.25 2.84
CA ASP A 199 -11.89 -10.96 4.06
C ASP A 199 -13.42 -10.86 4.29
N LYS A 200 -14.06 -9.79 3.79
CA LYS A 200 -15.53 -9.60 3.78
C LYS A 200 -16.23 -10.25 2.59
N GLY A 201 -15.51 -10.88 1.66
CA GLY A 201 -16.07 -11.55 0.48
C GLY A 201 -16.57 -10.62 -0.63
N ASN A 202 -16.10 -9.38 -0.69
CA ASN A 202 -16.64 -8.35 -1.59
C ASN A 202 -15.86 -8.17 -2.92
N VAL A 203 -14.88 -9.02 -3.22
CA VAL A 203 -13.89 -8.75 -4.27
C VAL A 203 -13.86 -9.82 -5.38
N TYR A 204 -14.31 -11.05 -5.09
CA TYR A 204 -14.28 -12.18 -6.02
C TYR A 204 -15.56 -13.00 -5.94
#